data_AF-A0AA39ID25-F1
#
_entry.id   AF-A0AA39ID25-F1
#
_cell.length_a   1.000
_cell.length_b   1.000
_cell.length_c   1.000
_cell.angle_alpha   90.00
_cell.angle_beta   90.00
_cell.angle_gamma   90.00
#
_symmetry.space_group_name_H-M   'P 1'
#
loop_
_entity.id
_entity.type
_entity.pdbx_description
1 polymer ?
#
loop_
_entity_poly.entity_id
_entity_poly.type
_entity_poly.pdbx_seq_one_letter_code
_entity_poly.pdbx_strand_id
1 'polypeptide(L)'
;MRSFALLIFTSTFVLILFYFLHAPTCPDPIYITSPPKIEIVYVPVTVAPQPIPLVPEKPKEDDAPKVEPEKPKQEEFDDSDLGGGNVILDHGFGIAGIPEPLPPAEIALARKPPPQLEMVPEQLQLLSDCLYITFYRVPEKLIFPSIEKALNVCVTALGIRDKSIVAYEGGDDLKYFIDPAHLSEQLKCNIVAVGIKQNIKIEEHWKQKFVHCNFFGTDPRSSHEVISFLSKTKVPSPIDQMSIRIKGLEYNIWDIFLKNGPFDDAGFVVCQWNIDYHTPNEAMKEHFGVFMRKMLKEKRYIPLKVSSGEITKIYYLNVEDPICVPNYVSSRF
;
A
#
# COMPACT_ATOMS: atom_id res chain seq x y z
N MET A 1 -14.25 36.58 48.19
CA MET A 1 -13.79 35.88 46.97
C MET A 1 -14.41 34.49 46.77
N ARG A 2 -14.55 33.62 47.79
CA ARG A 2 -15.14 32.27 47.62
C ARG A 2 -16.60 32.24 47.13
N SER A 3 -17.42 33.23 47.52
CA SER A 3 -18.84 33.28 47.13
C SER A 3 -19.06 33.70 45.67
N PHE A 4 -18.13 34.44 45.07
CA PHE A 4 -18.23 34.89 43.67
C PHE A 4 -17.89 33.76 42.69
N ALA A 5 -16.93 32.90 43.04
CA ALA A 5 -16.57 31.72 42.24
C ALA A 5 -17.73 30.71 42.13
N LEU A 6 -18.51 30.53 43.20
CA LEU A 6 -19.65 29.63 43.21
C LEU A 6 -20.77 30.10 42.27
N LEU A 7 -20.95 31.43 42.17
CA LEU A 7 -22.01 32.06 41.37
C LEU A 7 -21.69 32.00 39.87
N ILE A 8 -20.41 32.07 39.50
CA ILE A 8 -19.96 31.87 38.12
C ILE A 8 -20.15 30.40 37.72
N PHE A 9 -19.81 29.46 38.61
CA PHE A 9 -19.90 28.02 38.31
C PHE A 9 -21.33 27.53 38.13
N THR A 10 -22.28 28.05 38.92
CA THR A 10 -23.70 27.70 38.76
C THR A 10 -24.30 28.29 37.48
N SER A 11 -23.89 29.51 37.10
CA SER A 11 -24.37 30.16 35.87
C SER A 11 -23.91 29.43 34.60
N THR A 12 -22.64 29.02 34.52
CA THR A 12 -22.15 28.26 33.36
C THR A 12 -22.76 26.87 33.26
N PHE A 13 -22.99 26.19 34.39
CA PHE A 13 -23.62 24.87 34.37
C PHE A 13 -25.08 24.90 33.87
N VAL A 14 -25.84 25.95 34.22
CA VAL A 14 -27.22 26.14 33.73
C VAL A 14 -27.26 26.43 32.23
N LEU A 15 -26.31 27.22 31.71
CA LEU A 15 -26.23 27.51 30.27
C LEU A 15 -25.88 26.27 29.44
N ILE A 16 -24.99 25.41 29.95
CA ILE A 16 -24.63 24.15 29.29
C ILE A 16 -25.85 23.20 29.24
N LEU A 17 -26.58 23.07 30.35
CA LEU A 17 -27.81 22.27 30.40
C LEU A 17 -28.89 22.79 29.43
N PHE A 18 -29.05 24.11 29.32
CA PHE A 18 -30.00 24.69 28.37
C PHE A 18 -29.64 24.41 26.92
N TYR A 19 -28.35 24.44 26.58
CA TYR A 19 -27.86 24.15 25.22
C TYR A 19 -28.14 22.69 24.81
N PHE A 20 -27.93 21.73 25.71
CA PHE A 20 -28.22 20.31 25.43
C PHE A 20 -29.72 19.99 25.37
N LEU A 21 -30.55 20.73 26.11
CA LEU A 21 -32.00 20.49 26.12
C LEU A 21 -32.73 21.14 24.93
N HIS A 22 -32.13 22.14 24.26
CA HIS A 22 -32.77 22.89 23.17
C HIS A 22 -32.02 22.79 21.83
N ALA A 23 -31.07 21.86 21.71
CA ALA A 23 -30.48 21.56 20.41
C ALA A 23 -31.60 21.04 19.47
N PRO A 24 -31.74 21.60 18.25
CA PRO A 24 -32.83 21.26 17.34
C PRO A 24 -32.79 19.78 16.97
N THR A 25 -33.93 19.12 17.13
CA THR A 25 -34.15 17.71 16.79
C THR A 25 -33.84 17.44 15.32
N CYS A 26 -33.15 16.33 15.07
CA CYS A 26 -32.78 15.83 13.75
C CYS A 26 -33.96 15.82 12.76
N PRO A 27 -33.71 16.06 11.45
CA PRO A 27 -34.74 15.87 10.44
C PRO A 27 -35.14 14.40 10.32
N ASP A 28 -36.43 14.16 10.06
CA ASP A 28 -37.04 12.84 9.93
C ASP A 28 -36.32 11.95 8.90
N PRO A 29 -36.29 10.61 9.11
CA PRO A 29 -35.68 9.69 8.17
C PRO A 29 -36.43 9.67 6.83
N ILE A 30 -35.69 9.93 5.76
CA ILE A 30 -36.17 9.77 4.39
C ILE A 30 -36.25 8.26 4.08
N TYR A 31 -37.45 7.74 3.88
CA TYR A 31 -37.67 6.38 3.41
C TYR A 31 -37.41 6.30 1.90
N ILE A 32 -36.30 5.70 1.50
CA ILE A 32 -36.02 5.38 0.10
C ILE A 32 -36.83 4.13 -0.27
N THR A 33 -37.87 4.32 -1.08
CA THR A 33 -38.67 3.22 -1.63
C THR A 33 -37.99 2.63 -2.87
N SER A 34 -37.68 1.34 -2.79
CA SER A 34 -37.05 0.44 -3.77
C SER A 34 -35.52 0.50 -3.91
N PRO A 35 -34.80 -0.56 -3.49
CA PRO A 35 -33.37 -0.68 -3.77
C PRO A 35 -33.11 -0.96 -5.26
N PRO A 36 -31.98 -0.49 -5.80
CA PRO A 36 -31.54 -0.87 -7.14
C PRO A 36 -31.27 -2.38 -7.22
N LYS A 37 -31.51 -2.95 -8.39
CA LYS A 37 -31.29 -4.36 -8.69
C LYS A 37 -29.76 -4.61 -8.71
N ILE A 38 -29.23 -5.19 -7.62
CA ILE A 38 -27.82 -5.56 -7.50
C ILE A 38 -27.60 -6.89 -8.23
N GLU A 39 -26.73 -6.89 -9.23
CA GLU A 39 -26.25 -8.13 -9.87
C GLU A 39 -24.90 -8.51 -9.23
N ILE A 40 -24.94 -9.47 -8.30
CA ILE A 40 -23.74 -10.02 -7.67
C ILE A 40 -23.20 -11.12 -8.59
N VAL A 41 -22.13 -10.83 -9.32
CA VAL A 41 -21.43 -11.85 -10.12
C VAL A 41 -20.53 -12.67 -9.20
N TYR A 42 -20.99 -13.87 -8.82
CA TYR A 42 -20.18 -14.84 -8.09
C TYR A 42 -19.39 -15.67 -9.09
N VAL A 43 -18.05 -15.59 -9.04
CA VAL A 43 -17.19 -16.48 -9.83
C VAL A 43 -16.77 -17.65 -8.93
N PRO A 44 -17.34 -18.86 -9.09
CA PRO A 44 -16.92 -20.01 -8.29
C PRO A 44 -15.49 -20.42 -8.67
N VAL A 45 -14.65 -20.58 -7.66
CA VAL A 45 -13.31 -21.20 -7.81
C VAL A 45 -13.53 -22.71 -7.95
N THR A 46 -13.56 -23.22 -9.19
CA THR A 46 -13.87 -24.63 -9.50
C THR A 46 -12.69 -25.59 -9.38
N VAL A 47 -11.58 -25.19 -8.76
CA VAL A 47 -10.45 -26.11 -8.57
C VAL A 47 -10.03 -26.09 -7.10
N ALA A 48 -10.44 -27.13 -6.38
CA ALA A 48 -9.85 -27.44 -5.09
C ALA A 48 -8.33 -27.66 -5.28
N PRO A 49 -7.47 -27.06 -4.44
CA PRO A 49 -6.04 -27.33 -4.50
C PRO A 49 -5.79 -28.84 -4.37
N GLN A 50 -5.13 -29.41 -5.37
CA GLN A 50 -4.63 -30.78 -5.29
C GLN A 50 -3.70 -30.87 -4.07
N PRO A 51 -3.81 -31.92 -3.23
CA PRO A 51 -2.91 -32.10 -2.11
C PRO A 51 -1.47 -32.20 -2.62
N ILE A 52 -0.60 -31.35 -2.06
CA ILE A 52 0.84 -31.37 -2.33
C ILE A 52 1.36 -32.75 -1.90
N PRO A 53 2.09 -33.49 -2.76
CA PRO A 53 2.73 -34.74 -2.37
C PRO A 53 3.64 -34.48 -1.18
N LEU A 54 3.43 -35.23 -0.10
CA LEU A 54 4.30 -35.20 1.07
C LEU A 54 5.72 -35.54 0.61
N VAL A 55 6.64 -34.60 0.82
CA VAL A 55 8.08 -34.83 0.67
C VAL A 55 8.45 -35.95 1.66
N PRO A 56 9.05 -37.06 1.21
CA PRO A 56 9.43 -38.14 2.11
C PRO A 56 10.41 -37.64 3.17
N GLU A 57 10.05 -37.90 4.42
CA GLU A 57 10.84 -37.60 5.61
C GLU A 57 12.21 -38.29 5.49
N LYS A 58 13.29 -37.50 5.60
CA LYS A 58 14.65 -38.01 5.60
C LYS A 58 14.84 -38.89 6.84
N PRO A 59 15.41 -40.10 6.73
CA PRO A 59 15.63 -40.97 7.89
C PRO A 59 16.52 -40.28 8.93
N LYS A 60 16.13 -40.39 10.21
CA LYS A 60 16.97 -40.00 11.34
C LYS A 60 18.15 -40.97 11.41
N GLU A 61 19.35 -40.41 11.35
CA GLU A 61 20.62 -41.08 11.54
C GLU A 61 20.95 -41.01 13.03
N ASP A 62 20.56 -42.05 13.77
CA ASP A 62 21.00 -42.31 15.13
C ASP A 62 22.02 -43.47 15.09
N ASP A 63 23.02 -43.38 15.98
CA ASP A 63 24.09 -44.34 16.30
C ASP A 63 25.39 -44.30 15.47
N ALA A 64 26.30 -43.40 15.89
CA ALA A 64 27.74 -43.61 15.73
C ALA A 64 28.48 -43.45 17.08
N PRO A 65 29.40 -44.37 17.44
CA PRO A 65 30.07 -44.39 18.73
C PRO A 65 31.18 -43.35 18.88
N LYS A 66 31.37 -42.89 20.13
CA LYS A 66 32.45 -41.99 20.58
C LYS A 66 33.83 -42.56 20.24
N VAL A 67 34.64 -41.78 19.53
CA VAL A 67 36.09 -41.97 19.37
C VAL A 67 36.79 -40.73 19.94
N GLU A 68 37.78 -40.95 20.80
CA GLU A 68 38.64 -39.93 21.43
C GLU A 68 39.56 -39.22 20.42
N PRO A 69 40.05 -38.01 20.75
CA PRO A 69 40.78 -37.18 19.80
C PRO A 69 42.27 -37.58 19.70
N GLU A 70 42.69 -38.02 18.51
CA GLU A 70 44.11 -38.11 18.14
C GLU A 70 44.63 -36.80 17.52
N LYS A 71 45.89 -36.49 17.86
CA LYS A 71 46.68 -35.31 17.49
C LYS A 71 46.79 -35.06 15.97
N PRO A 72 46.95 -33.81 15.53
CA PRO A 72 47.17 -33.50 14.11
C PRO A 72 48.60 -33.86 13.69
N LYS A 73 48.73 -34.68 12.65
CA LYS A 73 49.94 -34.78 11.82
C LYS A 73 49.74 -33.94 10.55
N GLN A 74 50.78 -33.17 10.22
CA GLN A 74 50.96 -32.48 8.95
C GLN A 74 51.33 -33.49 7.86
N GLU A 75 50.66 -33.43 6.71
CA GLU A 75 51.12 -33.93 5.41
C GLU A 75 50.60 -32.89 4.39
N GLU A 76 51.46 -32.07 3.79
CA GLU A 76 52.37 -32.34 2.67
C GLU A 76 51.59 -32.61 1.37
N PHE A 77 51.68 -31.62 0.49
CA PHE A 77 50.95 -31.45 -0.75
C PHE A 77 51.83 -32.01 -1.86
N ASP A 78 51.37 -33.03 -2.58
CA ASP A 78 52.05 -33.49 -3.80
C ASP A 78 51.06 -33.69 -4.94
N ASP A 79 51.41 -33.05 -6.05
CA ASP A 79 50.74 -33.08 -7.35
C ASP A 79 51.10 -34.38 -8.07
N SER A 80 50.11 -35.12 -8.58
CA SER A 80 50.24 -35.84 -9.85
C SER A 80 48.96 -36.60 -10.23
N ASP A 81 48.28 -36.02 -11.23
CA ASP A 81 48.02 -36.61 -12.54
C ASP A 81 47.10 -37.84 -12.75
N LEU A 82 46.12 -37.58 -13.63
CA LEU A 82 45.63 -38.40 -14.76
C LEU A 82 44.41 -39.34 -14.62
N GLY A 83 43.43 -39.02 -15.48
CA GLY A 83 42.52 -39.95 -16.16
C GLY A 83 41.11 -39.96 -15.57
N GLY A 84 40.02 -39.70 -16.27
CA GLY A 84 39.74 -39.59 -17.71
C GLY A 84 38.23 -39.86 -17.85
N GLY A 85 37.51 -39.06 -18.64
CA GLY A 85 36.06 -39.24 -18.78
C GLY A 85 35.40 -38.14 -19.59
N ASN A 86 35.31 -38.37 -20.89
CA ASN A 86 34.66 -37.53 -21.90
C ASN A 86 33.19 -37.24 -21.58
N VAL A 87 32.79 -35.96 -21.64
CA VAL A 87 31.44 -35.56 -22.07
C VAL A 87 31.58 -34.39 -23.05
N ILE A 88 31.00 -34.60 -24.22
CA ILE A 88 30.96 -33.74 -25.40
C ILE A 88 29.96 -32.60 -25.15
N LEU A 89 30.40 -31.35 -25.32
CA LEU A 89 29.55 -30.19 -25.60
C LEU A 89 30.18 -29.37 -26.73
N ASP A 90 29.66 -29.60 -27.93
CA ASP A 90 29.78 -28.80 -29.15
C ASP A 90 28.35 -28.23 -29.36
N HIS A 91 28.03 -26.97 -29.65
CA HIS A 91 28.61 -25.86 -30.40
C HIS A 91 28.06 -24.55 -29.77
N GLY A 92 28.51 -23.33 -30.03
CA GLY A 92 29.54 -22.77 -30.88
C GLY A 92 29.61 -21.27 -30.57
N PHE A 93 30.83 -20.76 -30.44
CA PHE A 93 31.10 -19.34 -30.19
C PHE A 93 30.79 -18.53 -31.46
N GLY A 94 29.78 -17.67 -31.36
CA GLY A 94 29.46 -16.65 -32.34
C GLY A 94 30.43 -15.47 -32.24
N ILE A 95 30.84 -15.02 -33.41
CA ILE A 95 31.81 -13.98 -33.73
C ILE A 95 31.53 -12.66 -32.98
N ALA A 96 32.60 -12.05 -32.47
CA ALA A 96 32.62 -10.69 -31.94
C ALA A 96 32.11 -9.69 -32.99
N GLY A 97 30.88 -9.20 -32.79
CA GLY A 97 30.35 -8.04 -33.47
C GLY A 97 30.98 -6.77 -32.89
N ILE A 98 31.51 -5.94 -33.77
CA ILE A 98 31.96 -4.57 -33.49
C ILE A 98 30.78 -3.81 -32.83
N PRO A 99 30.98 -3.14 -31.68
CA PRO A 99 29.92 -2.33 -31.10
C PRO A 99 29.58 -1.16 -32.04
N GLU A 100 28.29 -1.07 -32.36
CA GLU A 100 27.67 0.02 -33.09
C GLU A 100 28.05 1.37 -32.47
N PRO A 101 28.41 2.40 -33.26
CA PRO A 101 28.80 3.68 -32.71
C PRO A 101 27.61 4.29 -31.94
N LEU A 102 27.89 4.71 -30.70
CA LEU A 102 26.95 5.45 -29.86
C LEU A 102 26.32 6.60 -30.67
N PRO A 103 24.99 6.79 -30.59
CA PRO A 103 24.37 7.95 -31.22
C PRO A 103 24.97 9.24 -30.62
N PRO A 104 25.12 10.31 -31.42
CA PRO A 104 25.76 11.54 -30.96
C PRO A 104 25.13 12.05 -29.66
N ALA A 105 25.99 12.36 -28.69
CA ALA A 105 25.65 12.90 -27.37
C ALA A 105 25.00 14.31 -27.40
N GLU A 106 24.51 14.76 -28.57
CA GLU A 106 23.94 16.09 -28.77
C GLU A 106 22.40 16.13 -28.86
N ILE A 107 21.70 14.99 -28.66
CA ILE A 107 20.22 14.97 -28.50
C ILE A 107 19.83 14.75 -27.01
N ALA A 108 20.70 15.13 -26.08
CA ALA A 108 20.41 15.16 -24.65
C ALA A 108 20.32 16.59 -24.08
N LEU A 109 20.28 17.62 -24.93
CA LEU A 109 20.01 18.99 -24.50
C LEU A 109 18.53 19.35 -24.72
N ALA A 110 17.85 19.61 -23.62
CA ALA A 110 16.58 20.34 -23.53
C ALA A 110 15.32 19.62 -24.07
N ARG A 111 14.99 18.43 -23.56
CA ARG A 111 13.57 18.17 -23.29
C ARG A 111 13.22 18.89 -22.00
N LYS A 112 12.60 20.06 -22.12
CA LYS A 112 11.82 20.67 -21.03
C LYS A 112 10.92 19.54 -20.49
N PRO A 113 10.92 19.22 -19.19
CA PRO A 113 10.02 18.20 -18.66
C PRO A 113 8.60 18.56 -19.11
N PRO A 114 7.76 17.57 -19.49
CA PRO A 114 6.40 17.86 -19.93
C PRO A 114 5.72 18.76 -18.88
N PRO A 115 4.84 19.69 -19.27
CA PRO A 115 4.23 20.71 -18.39
C PRO A 115 3.50 20.18 -17.15
N GLN A 116 3.40 18.86 -16.99
CA GLN A 116 2.70 18.16 -15.92
C GLN A 116 3.45 18.18 -14.58
N LEU A 117 4.78 18.38 -14.56
CA LEU A 117 5.54 18.44 -13.30
C LEU A 117 5.26 19.74 -12.51
N GLU A 118 4.73 20.79 -13.15
CA GLU A 118 4.29 22.03 -12.48
C GLU A 118 2.93 21.86 -11.75
N MET A 119 2.24 20.72 -11.91
CA MET A 119 0.92 20.49 -11.32
C MET A 119 0.96 19.83 -9.93
N VAL A 120 2.09 19.26 -9.52
CA VAL A 120 2.24 18.65 -8.20
C VAL A 120 2.71 19.72 -7.22
N PRO A 121 1.95 20.02 -6.15
CA PRO A 121 2.38 20.93 -5.10
C PRO A 121 3.76 20.50 -4.58
N GLU A 122 4.72 21.41 -4.62
CA GLU A 122 6.11 21.19 -4.20
C GLU A 122 6.17 20.57 -2.78
N GLN A 123 5.22 20.95 -1.93
CA GLN A 123 5.08 20.46 -0.56
C GLN A 123 4.89 18.93 -0.49
N LEU A 124 4.19 18.30 -1.44
CA LEU A 124 4.02 16.86 -1.44
C LEU A 124 5.33 16.15 -1.80
N GLN A 125 6.07 16.65 -2.78
CA GLN A 125 7.40 16.10 -3.09
C GLN A 125 8.36 16.26 -1.89
N LEU A 126 8.34 17.43 -1.25
CA LEU A 126 9.10 17.69 -0.03
C LEU A 126 8.67 16.80 1.15
N LEU A 127 7.40 16.38 1.21
CA LEU A 127 6.93 15.44 2.23
C LEU A 127 7.61 14.07 2.07
N SER A 128 7.70 13.57 0.84
CA SER A 128 8.41 12.32 0.56
C SER A 128 9.88 12.42 0.96
N ASP A 129 10.53 13.54 0.64
CA ASP A 129 11.93 13.80 1.02
C ASP A 129 12.11 13.90 2.54
N CYS A 130 11.24 14.63 3.22
CA CYS A 130 11.27 14.77 4.68
C CYS A 130 11.17 13.40 5.37
N LEU A 131 10.21 12.57 4.94
CA LEU A 131 10.03 11.22 5.47
C LEU A 131 11.23 10.32 5.14
N TYR A 132 11.71 10.35 3.90
CA TYR A 132 12.87 9.57 3.48
C TYR A 132 14.12 9.89 4.30
N ILE A 133 14.42 11.19 4.48
CA ILE A 133 15.55 11.67 5.30
C ILE A 133 15.36 11.27 6.76
N THR A 134 14.15 11.43 7.31
CA THR A 134 13.82 11.03 8.68
C THR A 134 14.10 9.55 8.90
N PHE A 135 13.75 8.71 7.93
CA PHE A 135 13.99 7.27 8.05
C PHE A 135 15.42 6.87 7.70
N TYR A 136 16.16 7.61 6.88
CA TYR A 136 17.47 7.21 6.34
C TYR A 136 18.45 6.61 7.37
N ARG A 137 18.46 7.13 8.61
CA ARG A 137 19.32 6.64 9.70
C ARG A 137 18.63 5.76 10.75
N VAL A 138 17.32 5.59 10.64
CA VAL A 138 16.52 4.78 11.56
C VAL A 138 16.60 3.33 11.07
N PRO A 139 16.98 2.34 11.90
CA PRO A 139 16.90 0.93 11.54
C PRO A 139 15.52 0.53 11.01
N GLU A 140 15.45 -0.37 10.03
CA GLU A 140 14.25 -0.79 9.31
C GLU A 140 13.11 -1.14 10.27
N LYS A 141 13.39 -2.00 11.25
CA LYS A 141 12.43 -2.42 12.27
C LYS A 141 11.85 -1.31 13.14
N LEU A 142 12.49 -0.14 13.20
CA LEU A 142 12.04 1.01 13.98
C LEU A 142 11.21 2.00 13.14
N ILE A 143 11.09 1.80 11.83
CA ILE A 143 10.28 2.66 10.97
C ILE A 143 8.79 2.47 11.27
N PHE A 144 8.30 1.23 11.37
CA PHE A 144 6.89 0.93 11.66
C PHE A 144 6.35 1.65 12.91
N PRO A 145 6.97 1.54 14.11
CA PRO A 145 6.48 2.23 15.30
C PRO A 145 6.70 3.76 15.27
N SER A 146 7.50 4.28 14.34
CA SER A 146 7.83 5.70 14.26
C SER A 146 7.07 6.46 13.16
N ILE A 147 6.37 5.75 12.27
CA ILE A 147 5.85 6.35 11.03
C ILE A 147 4.81 7.43 11.27
N GLU A 148 3.88 7.24 12.21
CA GLU A 148 2.87 8.25 12.54
C GLU A 148 3.52 9.53 13.07
N LYS A 149 4.46 9.40 14.00
CA LYS A 149 5.21 10.55 14.55
C LYS A 149 6.02 11.26 13.47
N ALA A 150 6.72 10.52 12.62
CA ALA A 150 7.51 11.07 11.53
C ALA A 150 6.63 11.83 10.53
N LEU A 151 5.48 11.25 10.15
CA LEU A 151 4.51 11.90 9.27
C LEU A 151 3.99 13.20 9.88
N ASN A 152 3.56 13.18 11.13
CA ASN A 152 3.04 14.38 11.81
C ASN A 152 4.08 15.50 11.86
N VAL A 153 5.35 15.19 12.14
CA VAL A 153 6.45 16.16 12.13
C VAL A 153 6.61 16.77 10.74
N CYS A 154 6.70 15.95 9.69
CA CYS A 154 6.90 16.43 8.32
C CYS A 154 5.71 17.23 7.79
N VAL A 155 4.48 16.74 7.98
CA VAL A 155 3.25 17.45 7.57
C VAL A 155 3.14 18.81 8.24
N THR A 156 3.43 18.88 9.55
CA THR A 156 3.41 20.14 10.30
C THR A 156 4.50 21.11 9.82
N ALA A 157 5.73 20.62 9.65
CA ALA A 157 6.85 21.45 9.21
C ALA A 157 6.66 22.04 7.81
N LEU A 158 6.01 21.28 6.91
CA LEU A 158 5.76 21.70 5.53
C LEU A 158 4.42 22.46 5.36
N GLY A 159 3.64 22.62 6.43
CA GLY A 159 2.35 23.31 6.38
C GLY A 159 1.34 22.64 5.44
N ILE A 160 1.40 21.32 5.29
CA ILE A 160 0.52 20.58 4.38
C ILE A 160 -0.90 20.59 4.95
N ARG A 161 -1.83 21.12 4.17
CA ARG A 161 -3.25 21.16 4.52
C ARG A 161 -3.92 19.92 3.95
N ASP A 162 -4.60 19.16 4.79
CA ASP A 162 -5.20 17.88 4.45
C ASP A 162 -6.74 17.91 4.48
N LYS A 163 -7.33 19.11 4.41
CA LYS A 163 -8.80 19.32 4.48
C LYS A 163 -9.57 18.58 3.37
N SER A 164 -8.90 18.24 2.28
CA SER A 164 -9.47 17.49 1.17
C SER A 164 -9.53 15.98 1.43
N ILE A 165 -8.80 15.49 2.44
CA ILE A 165 -8.78 14.06 2.80
C ILE A 165 -9.92 13.80 3.78
N VAL A 166 -10.93 13.07 3.33
CA VAL A 166 -12.11 12.75 4.15
C VAL A 166 -11.88 11.44 4.88
N ALA A 167 -12.20 11.43 6.18
CA ALA A 167 -12.26 10.21 6.99
C ALA A 167 -13.64 9.55 6.86
N TYR A 168 -13.65 8.26 6.55
CA TYR A 168 -14.83 7.42 6.47
C TYR A 168 -14.77 6.38 7.57
N GLU A 169 -15.71 6.48 8.51
CA GLU A 169 -15.79 5.58 9.66
C GLU A 169 -16.93 4.57 9.45
N GLY A 170 -16.66 3.31 9.81
CA GLY A 170 -17.62 2.21 9.68
C GLY A 170 -17.43 1.16 10.77
N GLY A 171 -17.89 1.46 11.99
CA GLY A 171 -17.66 0.59 13.14
C GLY A 171 -16.24 0.74 13.69
N ASP A 172 -15.45 -0.32 13.65
CA ASP A 172 -14.02 -0.34 14.02
C ASP A 172 -13.09 0.01 12.85
N ASP A 173 -13.67 0.23 11.66
CA ASP A 173 -12.94 0.53 10.44
C ASP A 173 -12.91 2.04 10.18
N LEU A 174 -11.79 2.49 9.60
CA LEU A 174 -11.51 3.87 9.26
C LEU A 174 -10.70 3.88 7.96
N LYS A 175 -11.20 4.58 6.95
CA LYS A 175 -10.49 4.76 5.67
C LYS A 175 -10.44 6.23 5.33
N TYR A 176 -9.40 6.63 4.62
CA TYR A 176 -9.26 7.97 4.10
C TYR A 176 -9.45 7.98 2.58
N PHE A 177 -10.10 9.00 2.05
CA PHE A 177 -10.32 9.11 0.61
C PHE A 177 -10.47 10.60 0.26
N ILE A 178 -9.75 11.06 -0.76
CA ILE A 178 -10.01 12.32 -1.44
C ILE A 178 -11.08 12.03 -2.49
N ASP A 179 -12.26 12.59 -2.28
CA ASP A 179 -13.39 12.42 -3.19
C ASP A 179 -12.98 12.81 -4.63
N PRO A 180 -13.29 11.98 -5.63
CA PRO A 180 -13.00 12.31 -7.02
C PRO A 180 -13.64 13.64 -7.41
N ALA A 181 -12.85 14.50 -8.04
CA ALA A 181 -13.37 15.73 -8.60
C ALA A 181 -14.30 15.40 -9.78
N HIS A 182 -15.41 16.15 -9.91
CA HIS A 182 -16.28 16.11 -11.11
C HIS A 182 -16.93 14.75 -11.44
N LEU A 183 -17.38 13.99 -10.43
CA LEU A 183 -18.19 12.80 -10.67
C LEU A 183 -19.46 13.15 -11.47
N SER A 184 -19.70 12.41 -12.54
CA SER A 184 -20.91 12.52 -13.37
C SER A 184 -21.30 11.13 -13.89
N GLU A 185 -22.48 10.99 -14.49
CA GLU A 185 -22.91 9.72 -15.11
C GLU A 185 -21.93 9.20 -16.17
N GLN A 186 -21.16 10.10 -16.80
CA GLN A 186 -20.18 9.78 -17.84
C GLN A 186 -18.78 9.51 -17.27
N LEU A 187 -18.46 10.07 -16.10
CA LEU A 187 -17.18 9.92 -15.42
C LEU A 187 -17.34 8.98 -14.21
N LYS A 188 -17.31 7.68 -14.51
CA LYS A 188 -17.39 6.64 -13.48
C LYS A 188 -16.03 6.40 -12.84
N CYS A 189 -15.99 6.44 -11.52
CA CYS A 189 -14.80 6.06 -10.75
C CYS A 189 -14.77 4.56 -10.49
N ASN A 190 -13.60 3.98 -10.23
CA ASN A 190 -13.43 2.55 -9.95
C ASN A 190 -12.88 2.36 -8.54
N ILE A 191 -13.65 1.68 -7.68
CA ILE A 191 -13.29 1.40 -6.29
C ILE A 191 -13.09 -0.11 -6.13
N VAL A 192 -11.95 -0.50 -5.59
CA VAL A 192 -11.58 -1.91 -5.37
C VAL A 192 -11.41 -2.18 -3.87
N ALA A 193 -12.09 -3.19 -3.37
CA ALA A 193 -11.88 -3.72 -2.03
C ALA A 193 -11.15 -5.06 -2.07
N VAL A 194 -10.10 -5.18 -1.26
CA VAL A 194 -9.25 -6.36 -1.11
C VAL A 194 -9.39 -6.81 0.35
N GLY A 195 -10.10 -7.91 0.59
CA GLY A 195 -10.59 -8.29 1.92
C GLY A 195 -12.04 -7.83 2.18
N ILE A 196 -12.98 -8.27 1.33
CA ILE A 196 -14.38 -7.79 1.30
C ILE A 196 -15.05 -7.98 2.65
N LYS A 197 -14.88 -9.15 3.27
CA LYS A 197 -15.57 -9.50 4.53
C LYS A 197 -15.30 -8.51 5.65
N GLN A 198 -14.15 -7.84 5.63
CA GLN A 198 -13.72 -6.91 6.66
C GLN A 198 -14.03 -5.44 6.32
N ASN A 199 -14.50 -5.13 5.09
CA ASN A 199 -14.74 -3.76 4.62
C ASN A 199 -16.24 -3.41 4.42
N ILE A 200 -17.17 -4.33 4.73
CA ILE A 200 -18.59 -4.22 4.36
C ILE A 200 -19.22 -2.86 4.72
N LYS A 201 -19.04 -2.38 5.95
CA LYS A 201 -19.70 -1.14 6.41
C LYS A 201 -19.23 0.11 5.67
N ILE A 202 -17.92 0.23 5.41
CA ILE A 202 -17.38 1.36 4.66
C ILE A 202 -17.73 1.25 3.18
N GLU A 203 -17.71 0.04 2.62
CA GLU A 203 -18.17 -0.19 1.24
C GLU A 203 -19.63 0.20 1.05
N GLU A 204 -20.52 -0.10 2.00
CA GLU A 204 -21.91 0.32 1.96
C GLU A 204 -22.04 1.85 1.96
N HIS A 205 -21.29 2.55 2.82
CA HIS A 205 -21.24 4.01 2.83
C HIS A 205 -20.74 4.55 1.48
N TRP A 206 -19.63 4.02 0.96
CA TRP A 206 -19.08 4.43 -0.32
C TRP A 206 -20.04 4.18 -1.48
N LYS A 207 -20.75 3.04 -1.51
CA LYS A 207 -21.76 2.76 -2.54
C LYS A 207 -22.91 3.76 -2.51
N GLN A 208 -23.32 4.21 -1.33
CA GLN A 208 -24.35 5.24 -1.19
C GLN A 208 -23.87 6.62 -1.65
N LYS A 209 -22.63 6.98 -1.31
CA LYS A 209 -22.07 8.30 -1.66
C LYS A 209 -21.63 8.40 -3.13
N PHE A 210 -21.01 7.36 -3.64
CA PHE A 210 -20.38 7.31 -4.95
C PHE A 210 -21.20 6.48 -5.94
N VAL A 211 -22.46 6.89 -6.13
CA VAL A 211 -23.44 6.17 -6.97
C VAL A 211 -23.03 5.99 -8.43
N HIS A 212 -22.11 6.82 -8.91
CA HIS A 212 -21.58 6.75 -10.28
C HIS A 212 -20.33 5.88 -10.40
N CYS A 213 -19.86 5.27 -9.30
CA CYS A 213 -18.65 4.46 -9.32
C CYS A 213 -18.94 2.97 -9.45
N ASN A 214 -18.01 2.27 -10.09
CA ASN A 214 -17.99 0.82 -10.14
C ASN A 214 -17.29 0.28 -8.89
N PHE A 215 -17.86 -0.75 -8.29
CA PHE A 215 -17.31 -1.39 -7.10
C PHE A 215 -16.91 -2.82 -7.42
N PHE A 216 -15.67 -3.14 -7.09
CA PHE A 216 -15.09 -4.48 -7.27
C PHE A 216 -14.57 -4.98 -5.92
N GLY A 217 -14.66 -6.28 -5.69
CA GLY A 217 -14.22 -6.88 -4.44
C GLY A 217 -13.55 -8.22 -4.69
N THR A 218 -12.49 -8.51 -3.94
CA THR A 218 -11.81 -9.82 -3.94
C THR A 218 -11.23 -10.16 -2.57
N ASP A 219 -11.10 -11.46 -2.28
CA ASP A 219 -10.44 -12.01 -1.09
C ASP A 219 -9.22 -12.87 -1.51
N PRO A 220 -8.16 -12.25 -2.06
CA PRO A 220 -7.00 -12.94 -2.62
C PRO A 220 -6.11 -13.53 -1.52
N ARG A 221 -5.29 -14.51 -1.91
CA ARG A 221 -4.27 -15.14 -1.07
C ARG A 221 -2.84 -14.67 -1.37
N SER A 222 -2.66 -13.85 -2.40
CA SER A 222 -1.36 -13.33 -2.84
C SER A 222 -1.52 -12.06 -3.68
N SER A 223 -0.42 -11.33 -3.88
CA SER A 223 -0.35 -10.21 -4.84
C SER A 223 -0.72 -10.66 -6.26
N HIS A 224 -0.26 -11.83 -6.71
CA HIS A 224 -0.60 -12.38 -8.03
C HIS A 224 -2.10 -12.59 -8.20
N GLU A 225 -2.82 -13.02 -7.16
CA GLU A 225 -4.27 -13.19 -7.22
C GLU A 225 -5.02 -11.86 -7.33
N VAL A 226 -4.51 -10.77 -6.76
CA VAL A 226 -5.05 -9.42 -6.97
C VAL A 226 -4.98 -9.06 -8.46
N ILE A 227 -3.78 -9.18 -9.06
CA ILE A 227 -3.58 -8.87 -10.48
C ILE A 227 -4.47 -9.75 -11.36
N SER A 228 -4.51 -11.05 -11.08
CA SER A 228 -5.35 -12.01 -11.81
C SER A 228 -6.83 -11.63 -11.76
N PHE A 229 -7.31 -11.21 -10.58
CA PHE A 229 -8.68 -10.76 -10.40
C PHE A 229 -8.99 -9.51 -11.23
N LEU A 230 -8.15 -8.47 -11.15
CA LEU A 230 -8.36 -7.22 -11.88
C LEU A 230 -8.42 -7.45 -13.39
N SER A 231 -7.47 -8.23 -13.92
CA SER A 231 -7.40 -8.56 -15.35
C SER A 231 -8.59 -9.39 -15.82
N LYS A 232 -8.97 -10.45 -15.08
CA LYS A 232 -10.10 -11.32 -15.44
C LYS A 232 -11.44 -10.61 -15.37
N THR A 233 -11.62 -9.76 -14.36
CA THR A 233 -12.84 -8.96 -14.16
C THR A 233 -12.87 -7.72 -15.06
N LYS A 234 -11.76 -7.44 -15.78
CA LYS A 234 -11.60 -6.27 -16.65
C LYS A 234 -11.88 -4.97 -15.90
N VAL A 235 -11.34 -4.85 -14.69
CA VAL A 235 -11.44 -3.62 -13.89
C VAL A 235 -10.80 -2.49 -14.71
N PRO A 236 -11.50 -1.37 -14.97
CA PRO A 236 -10.90 -0.28 -15.71
C PRO A 236 -9.78 0.40 -14.91
N SER A 237 -8.76 0.89 -15.62
CA SER A 237 -7.72 1.77 -15.08
C SER A 237 -8.09 3.22 -15.44
N PRO A 238 -7.94 4.20 -14.53
CA PRO A 238 -7.37 4.07 -13.19
C PRO A 238 -8.33 3.42 -12.18
N ILE A 239 -7.75 2.85 -11.13
CA ILE A 239 -8.44 2.52 -9.89
C ILE A 239 -8.35 3.75 -8.99
N ASP A 240 -9.45 4.46 -8.84
CA ASP A 240 -9.57 5.69 -8.08
C ASP A 240 -9.26 5.48 -6.58
N GLN A 241 -9.70 4.35 -6.02
CA GLN A 241 -9.50 3.99 -4.62
C GLN A 241 -9.38 2.48 -4.43
N MET A 242 -8.35 2.04 -3.71
CA MET A 242 -8.19 0.65 -3.28
C MET A 242 -8.17 0.54 -1.74
N SER A 243 -9.05 -0.25 -1.15
CA SER A 243 -9.03 -0.56 0.29
C SER A 243 -8.49 -1.97 0.52
N ILE A 244 -7.47 -2.12 1.35
CA ILE A 244 -6.82 -3.40 1.64
C ILE A 244 -6.96 -3.71 3.12
N ARG A 245 -7.69 -4.79 3.44
CA ARG A 245 -7.85 -5.29 4.80
C ARG A 245 -7.83 -6.82 4.80
N ILE A 246 -6.64 -7.40 4.69
CA ILE A 246 -6.45 -8.86 4.74
C ILE A 246 -5.40 -9.22 5.77
N LYS A 247 -5.83 -9.90 6.83
CA LYS A 247 -4.96 -10.35 7.92
C LYS A 247 -3.94 -11.39 7.44
N GLY A 248 -2.68 -11.14 7.72
CA GLY A 248 -1.52 -11.97 7.37
C GLY A 248 -0.90 -11.68 6.00
N LEU A 249 -1.63 -11.06 5.07
CA LEU A 249 -1.14 -10.76 3.71
C LEU A 249 -0.76 -9.31 3.50
N GLU A 250 -1.12 -8.43 4.43
CA GLU A 250 -0.77 -7.02 4.35
C GLU A 250 0.74 -6.84 4.18
N TYR A 251 1.60 -7.68 4.77
CA TYR A 251 3.06 -7.57 4.67
C TYR A 251 3.69 -8.13 3.38
N ASN A 252 2.88 -8.76 2.51
CA ASN A 252 3.35 -9.51 1.34
C ASN A 252 2.70 -9.05 0.03
N ILE A 253 1.91 -7.97 0.06
CA ILE A 253 1.16 -7.49 -1.11
C ILE A 253 1.70 -6.17 -1.67
N TRP A 254 2.64 -5.52 -0.98
CA TRP A 254 2.99 -4.13 -1.29
C TRP A 254 3.85 -3.92 -2.52
N ASP A 255 4.59 -4.96 -2.91
CA ASP A 255 5.48 -4.93 -4.06
C ASP A 255 4.75 -4.54 -5.34
N ILE A 256 3.45 -4.85 -5.44
CA ILE A 256 2.57 -4.40 -6.52
C ILE A 256 2.51 -2.87 -6.66
N PHE A 257 2.73 -2.11 -5.58
CA PHE A 257 2.69 -0.64 -5.56
C PHE A 257 4.07 0.00 -5.73
N LEU A 258 5.14 -0.74 -5.99
CA LEU A 258 6.46 -0.18 -6.29
C LEU A 258 6.62 0.07 -7.80
N LYS A 259 7.47 1.03 -8.17
CA LYS A 259 7.72 1.34 -9.59
C LYS A 259 8.30 0.14 -10.33
N ASN A 260 7.84 -0.07 -11.56
CA ASN A 260 8.10 -1.26 -12.36
C ASN A 260 7.72 -2.55 -11.61
N GLY A 261 6.66 -2.44 -10.79
CA GLY A 261 6.10 -3.56 -10.04
C GLY A 261 4.92 -4.20 -10.78
N PRO A 262 4.32 -5.24 -10.21
CA PRO A 262 3.24 -6.00 -10.84
C PRO A 262 2.03 -5.19 -11.36
N PHE A 263 1.66 -4.05 -10.73
CA PHE A 263 0.60 -3.21 -11.31
C PHE A 263 1.05 -2.51 -12.58
N ASP A 264 2.28 -2.00 -12.63
CA ASP A 264 2.83 -1.32 -13.80
C ASP A 264 2.95 -2.30 -14.97
N ASP A 265 3.47 -3.50 -14.71
CA ASP A 265 3.61 -4.57 -15.71
C ASP A 265 2.24 -4.99 -16.29
N ALA A 266 1.19 -4.92 -15.47
CA ALA A 266 -0.18 -5.23 -15.87
C ALA A 266 -0.97 -4.02 -16.42
N GLY A 267 -0.37 -2.82 -16.44
CA GLY A 267 -1.01 -1.59 -16.94
C GLY A 267 -2.08 -1.00 -16.02
N PHE A 268 -2.05 -1.33 -14.72
CA PHE A 268 -2.96 -0.75 -13.72
C PHE A 268 -2.34 0.47 -13.05
N VAL A 269 -3.14 1.53 -12.96
CA VAL A 269 -2.82 2.72 -12.16
C VAL A 269 -3.76 2.73 -10.96
N VAL A 270 -3.21 2.86 -9.75
CA VAL A 270 -3.98 3.10 -8.53
C VAL A 270 -3.71 4.52 -8.08
N CYS A 271 -4.77 5.33 -7.91
CA CYS A 271 -4.59 6.72 -7.50
C CYS A 271 -4.52 6.88 -6.00
N GLN A 272 -5.33 6.13 -5.26
CA GLN A 272 -5.39 6.22 -3.81
C GLN A 272 -5.53 4.82 -3.23
N TRP A 273 -4.88 4.57 -2.10
CA TRP A 273 -5.07 3.29 -1.43
C TRP A 273 -4.94 3.39 0.10
N ASN A 274 -5.73 2.57 0.76
CA ASN A 274 -5.71 2.37 2.21
C ASN A 274 -5.26 0.95 2.51
N ILE A 275 -4.52 0.79 3.58
CA ILE A 275 -4.14 -0.52 4.08
C ILE A 275 -4.17 -0.56 5.60
N ASP A 276 -4.63 -1.70 6.11
CA ASP A 276 -4.69 -2.03 7.52
C ASP A 276 -3.55 -2.99 7.89
N TYR A 277 -2.68 -2.54 8.78
CA TYR A 277 -1.58 -3.31 9.33
C TYR A 277 -1.94 -3.87 10.70
N HIS A 278 -2.06 -5.20 10.80
CA HIS A 278 -2.08 -5.85 12.10
C HIS A 278 -0.67 -5.82 12.71
N THR A 279 -0.58 -6.00 14.03
CA THR A 279 0.68 -5.97 14.77
C THR A 279 1.76 -6.85 14.14
N PRO A 280 2.89 -6.28 13.67
CA PRO A 280 3.96 -7.04 13.03
C PRO A 280 4.87 -7.74 14.04
N ASN A 281 5.43 -8.88 13.62
CA ASN A 281 6.63 -9.44 14.24
C ASN A 281 7.90 -8.71 13.75
N GLU A 282 9.08 -9.05 14.29
CA GLU A 282 10.33 -8.35 13.93
C GLU A 282 10.67 -8.45 12.43
N ALA A 283 10.46 -9.59 11.78
CA ALA A 283 10.72 -9.75 10.35
C ALA A 283 9.76 -8.89 9.51
N MET A 284 8.49 -8.81 9.90
CA MET A 284 7.49 -7.95 9.24
C MET A 284 7.82 -6.47 9.40
N LYS A 285 8.34 -6.05 10.57
CA LYS A 285 8.82 -4.66 10.77
C LYS A 285 10.01 -4.35 9.87
N GLU A 286 10.95 -5.29 9.73
CA GLU A 286 12.10 -5.15 8.84
C GLU A 286 11.63 -4.95 7.39
N HIS A 287 10.75 -5.83 6.91
CA HIS A 287 10.19 -5.77 5.56
C HIS A 287 9.42 -4.46 5.33
N PHE A 288 8.62 -4.02 6.30
CA PHE A 288 7.93 -2.74 6.25
C PHE A 288 8.92 -1.58 6.10
N GLY A 289 10.00 -1.59 6.88
CA GLY A 289 11.03 -0.56 6.81
C GLY A 289 11.68 -0.47 5.43
N VAL A 290 12.07 -1.62 4.86
CA VAL A 290 12.64 -1.70 3.50
C VAL A 290 11.66 -1.16 2.47
N PHE A 291 10.41 -1.60 2.52
CA PHE A 291 9.34 -1.16 1.63
C PHE A 291 9.13 0.36 1.70
N MET A 292 8.97 0.90 2.91
CA MET A 292 8.73 2.33 3.12
C MET A 292 9.89 3.19 2.60
N ARG A 293 11.14 2.82 2.87
CA ARG A 293 12.30 3.54 2.30
C ARG A 293 12.25 3.55 0.79
N LYS A 294 11.97 2.40 0.16
CA LYS A 294 11.95 2.28 -1.30
C LYS A 294 10.82 3.12 -1.90
N MET A 295 9.60 3.02 -1.38
CA MET A 295 8.46 3.84 -1.83
C MET A 295 8.74 5.34 -1.73
N LEU A 296 9.25 5.79 -0.58
CA LEU A 296 9.54 7.22 -0.35
C LEU A 296 10.68 7.74 -1.24
N LYS A 297 11.65 6.88 -1.57
CA LYS A 297 12.70 7.20 -2.54
C LYS A 297 12.14 7.33 -3.96
N GLU A 298 11.16 6.49 -4.30
CA GLU A 298 10.51 6.50 -5.62
C GLU A 298 9.53 7.65 -5.81
N LYS A 299 9.03 8.24 -4.71
CA LYS A 299 8.14 9.43 -4.66
C LYS A 299 6.81 9.30 -5.40
N ARG A 300 6.46 8.11 -5.90
CA ARG A 300 5.17 7.88 -6.59
C ARG A 300 4.00 7.91 -5.62
N TYR A 301 4.10 7.16 -4.52
CA TYR A 301 3.09 7.10 -3.48
C TYR A 301 3.61 7.76 -2.21
N ILE A 302 2.79 8.62 -1.61
CA ILE A 302 3.15 9.32 -0.38
C ILE A 302 2.11 9.00 0.69
N PRO A 303 2.52 8.57 1.90
CA PRO A 303 1.60 8.43 3.02
C PRO A 303 1.14 9.82 3.48
N LEU A 304 -0.17 10.04 3.52
CA LEU A 304 -0.74 11.34 3.94
C LEU A 304 -1.52 11.25 5.24
N LYS A 305 -1.98 10.05 5.62
CA LYS A 305 -2.59 9.79 6.93
C LYS A 305 -2.08 8.48 7.48
N VAL A 306 -1.76 8.50 8.76
CA VAL A 306 -1.46 7.32 9.56
C VAL A 306 -2.27 7.45 10.83
N SER A 307 -2.94 6.36 11.21
CA SER A 307 -3.54 6.21 12.53
C SER A 307 -2.99 4.93 13.14
N SER A 308 -2.16 5.07 14.17
CA SER A 308 -1.63 3.91 14.91
C SER A 308 -2.58 3.51 16.04
N GLY A 309 -2.71 2.21 16.25
CA GLY A 309 -3.59 1.58 17.24
C GLY A 309 -3.36 0.08 17.25
N GLU A 310 -4.37 -0.72 17.61
CA GLU A 310 -4.30 -2.19 17.47
C GLU A 310 -4.09 -2.63 16.01
N ILE A 311 -4.68 -1.85 15.09
CA ILE A 311 -4.46 -1.96 13.65
C ILE A 311 -3.97 -0.59 13.19
N THR A 312 -2.77 -0.54 12.61
CA THR A 312 -2.21 0.69 12.04
C THR A 312 -2.79 0.89 10.65
N LYS A 313 -3.48 2.01 10.43
CA LYS A 313 -4.13 2.33 9.17
C LYS A 313 -3.31 3.38 8.44
N ILE A 314 -2.97 3.12 7.18
CA ILE A 314 -2.19 4.07 6.37
C ILE A 314 -2.89 4.32 5.04
N TYR A 315 -2.96 5.60 4.69
CA TYR A 315 -3.49 6.08 3.42
C TYR A 315 -2.38 6.69 2.58
N TYR A 316 -2.32 6.27 1.33
CA TYR A 316 -1.33 6.67 0.34
C TYR A 316 -2.00 7.31 -0.87
N LEU A 317 -1.35 8.34 -1.42
CA LEU A 317 -1.77 9.04 -2.63
C LEU A 317 -0.70 8.93 -3.71
N ASN A 318 -1.11 8.61 -4.93
CA ASN A 318 -0.27 8.67 -6.12
C ASN A 318 -0.12 10.12 -6.58
N VAL A 319 1.09 10.66 -6.48
CA VAL A 319 1.40 12.06 -6.81
C VAL A 319 2.26 12.19 -8.06
N GLU A 320 2.48 11.10 -8.79
CA GLU A 320 3.30 11.08 -10.00
C GLU A 320 2.47 10.81 -11.26
N ASP A 321 1.47 9.94 -11.16
CA ASP A 321 0.71 9.52 -12.33
C ASP A 321 -0.11 10.68 -12.93
N PRO A 322 -0.04 10.91 -14.25
CA PRO A 322 -0.68 12.05 -14.91
C PRO A 322 -2.21 12.01 -14.89
N ILE A 323 -2.82 10.87 -14.56
CA ILE A 323 -4.27 10.75 -14.37
C ILE A 323 -4.63 11.08 -12.91
N CYS A 324 -3.80 10.69 -11.94
CA CYS A 324 -4.11 10.90 -10.52
C CYS A 324 -3.88 12.35 -10.07
N VAL A 325 -2.82 13.00 -10.56
CA VAL A 325 -2.46 14.38 -10.19
C VAL A 325 -3.57 15.42 -10.46
N PRO A 326 -4.19 15.50 -11.65
CA PRO A 326 -5.26 16.47 -11.88
C PRO A 326 -6.52 16.15 -11.06
N ASN A 327 -6.81 14.89 -10.79
CA ASN A 327 -8.05 14.46 -10.14
C ASN A 327 -8.02 14.59 -8.61
N TYR A 328 -6.85 14.41 -7.98
CA TYR A 328 -6.74 14.32 -6.51
C TYR A 328 -5.70 15.24 -5.87
N VAL A 329 -4.83 15.87 -6.66
CA VAL A 329 -3.68 16.63 -6.12
C VAL A 329 -3.79 18.13 -6.42
N SER A 330 -3.90 18.52 -7.70
CA SER A 330 -3.59 19.88 -8.21
C SER A 330 -4.38 21.04 -7.58
N SER A 331 -5.55 20.78 -6.98
CA SER A 331 -6.41 21.79 -6.35
C SER A 331 -6.72 21.51 -4.87
N ARG A 332 -6.03 20.54 -4.27
CA ARG A 332 -6.40 19.96 -2.98
C ARG A 332 -5.42 20.24 -1.84
N PHE A 333 -4.20 20.68 -2.13
CA PHE A 333 -3.11 20.92 -1.17
C PHE A 333 -2.58 22.36 -1.26
#